data_AF-A0A6A5WZ75-F1
#
_entry.id   AF-A0A6A5WZ75-F1
#
_cell.length_a   1.000
_cell.length_b   1.000
_cell.length_c   1.000
_cell.angle_alpha   90.00
_cell.angle_beta   90.00
_cell.angle_gamma   90.00
#
_symmetry.space_group_name_H-M   'P 1'
#
loop_
_entity.id
_entity.type
_entity.pdbx_description
1 polymer ?
#
loop_
_entity_poly.entity_id
_entity_poly.type
_entity_poly.pdbx_seq_one_letter_code
_entity_poly.pdbx_strand_id
1 'polypeptide(L)'
;MGVAGLTRFLEPYAVQCTSGDLKDYLAIIDGPALAYHAYSLASTASGTRTPSYADVNASAIRWLKSLEEMDIKVSAILFDGALPSSKKGERSKRLQQNVSRVLNYRSMNSTTACPIPRPLGSIIYPLLAPSLMETLSKSEFARIVRMVPGEADDWCAAAAQDSPRNIIFTSDSDLFLYEYPDDFLIMFFRDIKLWPTPELKMYSPTNICKRMQLDNLTTLAFTIQEDSTRTTSQAIVTARGIDVSDREYVDFTLRYVGKAKAPPHFHDHPEVWEVLHTLDARVSEFMMQVLEGDTQSTPDVYLPLLLEDPLQGAAWKVGQDIRLLAYSLLTGRQLLVREWKRKAQSVTGHTHALYSSHDMATYASELAETIKEWATSAATVPTRQLPVQQQWSLLVIRLCMDDLKAPNSALLVRAVSGVFETSWDNVHLTARLQAGLYSLRMLQQCITIWLALNSGQAGTELHNLISGLHEALMGMPSIQKLFVVPGEEVTSSPEANARLLQAIKQTYAASGVKDESFFAPPKSRRQKKRDKRSKKQEYRARQESPGDESPQQELPQAMSNNAFAVLDQQS
;
A
#
# COMPACT_ATOMS: atom_id res chain seq x y z
N MET A 1 -7.22 -2.46 -16.71
CA MET A 1 -7.90 -1.37 -15.98
C MET A 1 -8.72 -0.58 -17.00
N GLY A 2 -9.56 0.35 -16.57
CA GLY A 2 -10.45 1.12 -17.44
C GLY A 2 -11.78 0.46 -17.80
N VAL A 3 -12.45 0.99 -18.82
CA VAL A 3 -13.76 0.52 -19.32
C VAL A 3 -13.74 -0.98 -19.60
N ALA A 4 -14.55 -1.72 -18.83
CA ALA A 4 -14.60 -3.17 -18.89
C ALA A 4 -15.01 -3.66 -20.29
N GLY A 5 -14.18 -4.51 -20.88
CA GLY A 5 -14.42 -5.09 -22.20
C GLY A 5 -13.90 -4.25 -23.38
N LEU A 6 -13.59 -2.96 -23.22
CA LEU A 6 -13.14 -2.08 -24.31
C LEU A 6 -11.93 -2.63 -25.06
N THR A 7 -10.92 -3.14 -24.33
CA THR A 7 -9.74 -3.77 -24.91
C THR A 7 -10.08 -4.83 -25.98
N ARG A 8 -11.11 -5.65 -25.77
CA ARG A 8 -11.52 -6.72 -26.71
C ARG A 8 -11.92 -6.14 -28.08
N PHE A 9 -12.52 -4.95 -28.08
CA PHE A 9 -12.94 -4.26 -29.31
C PHE A 9 -11.77 -3.57 -30.02
N LEU A 10 -10.71 -3.23 -29.28
CA LEU A 10 -9.50 -2.58 -29.81
C LEU A 10 -8.49 -3.58 -30.38
N GLU A 11 -8.41 -4.80 -29.82
CA GLU A 11 -7.43 -5.83 -30.19
C GLU A 11 -7.32 -6.09 -31.72
N PRO A 12 -8.42 -6.17 -32.51
CA PRO A 12 -8.32 -6.39 -33.96
C PRO A 12 -7.64 -5.27 -34.75
N TYR A 13 -7.45 -4.11 -34.11
CA TYR A 13 -6.84 -2.93 -34.72
C TYR A 13 -5.39 -2.71 -34.29
N ALA A 14 -4.85 -3.60 -33.46
CA ALA A 14 -3.43 -3.61 -33.11
C ALA A 14 -2.57 -3.78 -34.36
N VAL A 15 -1.54 -2.95 -34.50
CA VAL A 15 -0.55 -3.04 -35.58
C VAL A 15 0.77 -3.50 -34.99
N GLN A 16 1.37 -4.53 -35.58
CA GLN A 16 2.71 -4.94 -35.19
C GLN A 16 3.73 -3.96 -35.78
N CYS A 17 4.68 -3.53 -34.96
CA CYS A 17 5.71 -2.58 -35.35
C CYS A 17 7.10 -3.05 -34.90
N THR A 18 8.12 -2.51 -35.55
CA THR A 18 9.54 -2.68 -35.20
C THR A 18 10.02 -1.45 -34.43
N SER A 19 11.20 -1.54 -33.79
CA SER A 19 11.81 -0.37 -33.16
C SER A 19 12.10 0.76 -34.16
N GLY A 20 12.42 0.43 -35.41
CA GLY A 20 12.65 1.41 -36.47
C GLY A 20 11.41 2.25 -36.81
N ASP A 21 10.22 1.67 -36.69
CA ASP A 21 8.94 2.38 -36.90
C ASP A 21 8.65 3.42 -35.81
N LEU A 22 9.33 3.29 -34.67
CA LEU A 22 9.15 4.10 -33.47
C LEU A 22 10.27 5.13 -33.26
N LYS A 23 11.10 5.34 -34.29
CA LYS A 23 12.16 6.35 -34.24
C LYS A 23 11.57 7.74 -33.97
N ASP A 24 12.26 8.51 -33.12
CA ASP A 24 11.90 9.86 -32.68
C ASP A 24 10.62 9.94 -31.82
N TYR A 25 10.02 8.82 -31.44
CA TYR A 25 8.95 8.81 -30.46
C TYR A 25 9.47 8.93 -29.04
N LEU A 26 8.72 9.66 -28.22
CA LEU A 26 8.95 9.77 -26.78
C LEU A 26 7.98 8.88 -26.02
N ALA A 27 8.50 8.09 -25.08
CA ALA A 27 7.69 7.25 -24.21
C ALA A 27 7.22 8.03 -22.97
N ILE A 28 5.93 7.90 -22.68
CA ILE A 28 5.28 8.31 -21.44
C ILE A 28 4.81 7.03 -20.75
N ILE A 29 5.20 6.85 -19.50
CA ILE A 29 4.98 5.59 -18.78
C ILE A 29 3.98 5.80 -17.65
N ASP A 30 2.90 5.02 -17.69
CA ASP A 30 2.00 4.81 -16.56
C ASP A 30 2.74 3.99 -15.49
N GLY A 31 3.21 4.67 -14.44
CA GLY A 31 4.04 4.12 -13.38
C GLY A 31 3.37 3.00 -12.57
N PRO A 32 2.11 3.17 -12.10
CA PRO A 32 1.36 2.12 -11.44
C PRO A 32 1.25 0.87 -12.31
N ALA A 33 0.88 1.01 -13.59
CA ALA A 33 0.80 -0.13 -14.50
C ALA A 33 2.16 -0.78 -14.76
N LEU A 34 3.24 0.00 -14.88
CA LEU A 34 4.62 -0.52 -14.98
C LEU A 34 4.97 -1.38 -13.78
N ALA A 35 4.60 -1.00 -12.56
CA ALA A 35 4.89 -1.77 -11.35
C ALA A 35 4.24 -3.17 -11.38
N TYR A 36 3.00 -3.28 -11.85
CA TYR A 36 2.31 -4.57 -12.01
C TYR A 36 2.89 -5.39 -13.18
N HIS A 37 3.26 -4.73 -14.28
CA HIS A 37 3.93 -5.40 -15.41
C HIS A 37 5.27 -5.98 -14.99
N ALA A 38 6.10 -5.19 -14.31
CA ALA A 38 7.38 -5.62 -13.77
C ALA A 38 7.24 -6.78 -12.77
N TYR A 39 6.17 -6.78 -11.96
CA TYR A 39 5.84 -7.92 -11.11
C TYR A 39 5.57 -9.20 -11.92
N SER A 40 4.82 -9.10 -13.02
CA SER A 40 4.57 -10.23 -13.92
C SER A 40 5.86 -10.76 -14.56
N LEU A 41 6.73 -9.86 -15.03
CA LEU A 41 8.04 -10.22 -15.57
C LEU A 41 8.93 -10.91 -14.52
N ALA A 42 9.04 -10.34 -13.32
CA ALA A 42 9.84 -10.90 -12.23
C ALA A 42 9.31 -12.26 -11.76
N SER A 43 7.98 -12.42 -11.72
CA SER A 43 7.33 -13.70 -11.36
C SER A 43 7.63 -14.78 -12.41
N THR A 44 7.59 -14.42 -13.69
CA THR A 44 7.91 -15.34 -14.78
C THR A 44 9.38 -15.76 -14.74
N ALA A 45 10.30 -14.80 -14.53
CA ALA A 45 11.73 -15.05 -14.45
C ALA A 45 12.13 -15.86 -13.19
N SER A 46 11.43 -15.67 -12.08
CA SER A 46 11.71 -16.36 -10.81
C SER A 46 11.19 -17.80 -10.77
N GLY A 47 10.36 -18.21 -11.74
CA GLY A 47 9.81 -19.56 -11.83
C GLY A 47 9.03 -19.96 -10.58
N THR A 48 9.63 -20.84 -9.77
CA THR A 48 9.03 -21.29 -8.50
C THR A 48 9.41 -20.43 -7.30
N ARG A 49 10.25 -19.40 -7.42
CA ARG A 49 10.57 -18.48 -6.32
C ARG A 49 9.59 -17.31 -6.31
N THR A 50 9.23 -16.82 -5.12
CA THR A 50 8.47 -15.57 -4.99
C THR A 50 9.43 -14.40 -5.16
N PRO A 51 9.26 -13.51 -6.16
CA PRO A 51 10.16 -12.38 -6.34
C PRO A 51 10.02 -11.40 -5.17
N SER A 52 11.14 -10.84 -4.71
CA SER A 52 11.16 -9.73 -3.76
C SER A 52 10.77 -8.42 -4.45
N TYR A 53 10.53 -7.36 -3.68
CA TYR A 53 10.39 -6.00 -4.23
C TYR A 53 11.61 -5.58 -5.06
N ALA A 54 12.82 -5.97 -4.65
CA ALA A 54 14.05 -5.65 -5.39
C ALA A 54 14.08 -6.35 -6.76
N ASP A 55 13.60 -7.60 -6.85
CA ASP A 55 13.48 -8.33 -8.12
C ASP A 55 12.50 -7.65 -9.08
N VAL A 56 11.36 -7.19 -8.55
CA VAL A 56 10.36 -6.44 -9.32
C VAL A 56 10.93 -5.11 -9.82
N ASN A 57 11.57 -4.34 -8.93
CA ASN A 57 12.15 -3.05 -9.28
C ASN A 57 13.27 -3.19 -10.32
N ALA A 58 14.13 -4.20 -10.18
CA ALA A 58 15.18 -4.51 -11.16
C ALA A 58 14.59 -4.88 -12.53
N SER A 59 13.48 -5.62 -12.55
CA SER A 59 12.78 -5.97 -13.78
C SER A 59 12.21 -4.74 -14.48
N ALA A 60 11.65 -3.79 -13.74
CA ALA A 60 11.16 -2.51 -14.28
C ALA A 60 12.28 -1.66 -14.89
N ILE A 61 13.40 -1.48 -14.15
CA ILE A 61 14.55 -0.72 -14.66
C ILE A 61 15.12 -1.37 -15.91
N ARG A 62 15.28 -2.69 -15.93
CA ARG A 62 15.76 -3.40 -17.11
C ARG A 62 14.82 -3.23 -18.30
N TRP A 63 13.50 -3.27 -18.06
CA TRP A 63 12.51 -3.04 -19.11
C TRP A 63 12.59 -1.63 -19.69
N LEU A 64 12.72 -0.60 -18.84
CA LEU A 64 12.89 0.80 -19.28
C LEU A 64 14.19 0.99 -20.09
N LYS A 65 15.31 0.40 -19.64
CA LYS A 65 16.57 0.44 -20.39
C LYS A 65 16.45 -0.21 -21.76
N SER A 66 15.76 -1.34 -21.84
CA SER A 66 15.53 -2.00 -23.12
C SER A 66 14.69 -1.15 -24.09
N LEU A 67 13.81 -0.26 -23.60
CA LEU A 67 13.16 0.72 -24.48
C LEU A 67 14.15 1.76 -25.03
N GLU A 68 15.01 2.31 -24.17
CA GLU A 68 16.00 3.31 -24.60
C GLU A 68 17.05 2.72 -25.54
N GLU A 69 17.43 1.45 -25.34
CA GLU A 69 18.29 0.68 -26.26
C GLU A 69 17.65 0.49 -27.65
N MET A 70 16.32 0.58 -27.75
CA MET A 70 15.56 0.55 -29.00
C MET A 70 15.32 1.94 -29.60
N ASP A 71 16.01 2.98 -29.10
CA ASP A 71 15.86 4.39 -29.51
C ASP A 71 14.48 5.00 -29.17
N ILE A 72 13.78 4.40 -28.20
CA ILE A 72 12.51 4.93 -27.66
C ILE A 72 12.83 5.64 -26.34
N LYS A 73 13.04 6.95 -26.39
CA LYS A 73 13.45 7.73 -25.23
C LYS A 73 12.32 7.86 -24.21
N VAL A 74 12.58 7.51 -22.95
CA VAL A 74 11.62 7.73 -21.86
C VAL A 74 11.63 9.21 -21.47
N SER A 75 10.48 9.86 -21.61
CA SER A 75 10.33 11.29 -21.35
C SER A 75 9.64 11.59 -20.01
N ALA A 76 8.76 10.69 -19.56
CA ALA A 76 8.05 10.83 -18.29
C ALA A 76 7.62 9.46 -17.74
N ILE A 77 7.67 9.32 -16.41
CA ILE A 77 7.12 8.18 -15.66
C ILE A 77 6.23 8.75 -14.55
N LEU A 78 4.92 8.58 -14.69
CA LEU A 78 3.93 9.27 -13.84
C LEU A 78 3.29 8.29 -12.86
N PHE A 79 3.29 8.65 -11.58
CA PHE A 79 2.67 7.87 -10.50
C PHE A 79 1.47 8.60 -9.89
N ASP A 80 0.43 7.84 -9.51
CA ASP A 80 -0.76 8.36 -8.84
C ASP A 80 -0.39 9.15 -7.58
N GLY A 81 -0.99 10.32 -7.41
CA GLY A 81 -1.01 11.05 -6.14
C GLY A 81 -2.40 10.98 -5.52
N ALA A 82 -3.34 11.79 -6.01
CA ALA A 82 -4.68 11.90 -5.44
C ALA A 82 -5.72 11.09 -6.23
N LEU A 83 -6.65 10.44 -5.54
CA LEU A 83 -7.79 9.80 -6.20
C LEU A 83 -9.00 10.75 -6.22
N PRO A 84 -9.62 10.98 -7.39
CA PRO A 84 -10.85 11.74 -7.50
C PRO A 84 -11.98 11.17 -6.63
N SER A 85 -12.83 12.06 -6.13
CA SER A 85 -13.98 11.70 -5.28
C SER A 85 -14.93 10.70 -5.94
N SER A 86 -15.11 10.79 -7.26
CA SER A 86 -15.94 9.89 -8.06
C SER A 86 -15.46 8.42 -8.02
N LYS A 87 -14.15 8.18 -7.87
CA LYS A 87 -13.57 6.82 -7.84
C LYS A 87 -13.45 6.21 -6.44
N LYS A 88 -13.85 6.92 -5.37
CA LYS A 88 -13.80 6.38 -3.99
C LYS A 88 -14.59 5.08 -3.84
N GLY A 89 -15.72 4.95 -4.54
CA GLY A 89 -16.54 3.73 -4.58
C GLY A 89 -15.81 2.55 -5.21
N GLU A 90 -15.13 2.77 -6.34
CA GLU A 90 -14.34 1.74 -7.04
C GLU A 90 -13.18 1.25 -6.20
N ARG A 91 -12.44 2.18 -5.56
CA ARG A 91 -11.35 1.83 -4.63
C ARG A 91 -11.85 0.92 -3.51
N SER A 92 -12.99 1.28 -2.91
CA SER A 92 -13.60 0.50 -1.82
C SER A 92 -14.02 -0.90 -2.29
N LYS A 93 -14.63 -1.00 -3.48
CA LYS A 93 -14.99 -2.28 -4.12
C LYS A 93 -13.77 -3.15 -4.39
N ARG A 94 -12.70 -2.58 -4.95
CA ARG A 94 -11.43 -3.29 -5.23
C ARG A 94 -10.77 -3.80 -3.94
N LEU A 95 -10.73 -2.97 -2.90
CA LEU A 95 -10.19 -3.37 -1.60
C LEU A 95 -11.03 -4.50 -0.97
N GLN A 96 -12.36 -4.42 -1.05
CA GLN A 96 -13.26 -5.47 -0.58
C GLN A 96 -13.07 -6.79 -1.35
N GLN A 97 -12.90 -6.73 -2.67
CA GLN A 97 -12.59 -7.92 -3.49
C GLN A 97 -11.28 -8.58 -3.07
N ASN A 98 -10.23 -7.78 -2.79
CA ASN A 98 -8.96 -8.30 -2.31
C ASN A 98 -9.09 -8.95 -0.93
N VAL A 99 -9.84 -8.33 -0.01
CA VAL A 99 -10.16 -8.92 1.31
C VAL A 99 -10.90 -10.25 1.14
N SER A 100 -11.90 -10.34 0.26
CA SER A 100 -12.62 -11.57 -0.04
C SER A 100 -11.71 -12.67 -0.59
N ARG A 101 -10.73 -12.33 -1.45
CA ARG A 101 -9.74 -13.30 -1.95
C ARG A 101 -8.83 -13.83 -0.83
N VAL A 102 -8.38 -12.98 0.09
CA VAL A 102 -7.59 -13.41 1.26
C VAL A 102 -8.43 -14.28 2.20
N LEU A 103 -9.70 -13.93 2.43
CA LEU A 103 -10.65 -14.75 3.21
C LEU A 103 -10.85 -16.14 2.62
N ASN A 104 -11.08 -16.22 1.30
CA ASN A 104 -11.22 -17.49 0.61
C ASN A 104 -9.92 -18.31 0.67
N TYR A 105 -8.77 -17.66 0.54
CA TYR A 105 -7.49 -18.34 0.72
C TYR A 105 -7.31 -18.87 2.16
N ARG A 106 -7.71 -18.10 3.18
CA ARG A 106 -7.70 -18.51 4.58
C ARG A 106 -8.64 -19.68 4.86
N SER A 107 -9.82 -19.71 4.25
CA SER A 107 -10.80 -20.79 4.45
C SER A 107 -10.38 -22.10 3.79
N MET A 108 -9.78 -22.04 2.59
CA MET A 108 -9.18 -23.20 1.91
C MET A 108 -7.99 -23.77 2.70
N ASN A 109 -7.27 -22.91 3.42
CA ASN A 109 -6.14 -23.27 4.27
C ASN A 109 -6.52 -23.17 5.75
N SER A 110 -7.62 -23.83 6.14
CA SER A 110 -8.26 -23.72 7.46
C SER A 110 -7.43 -24.27 8.63
N THR A 111 -6.39 -25.06 8.34
CA THR A 111 -5.42 -25.49 9.36
C THR A 111 -4.65 -24.29 9.94
N THR A 112 -3.84 -24.52 10.97
CA THR A 112 -2.86 -23.51 11.44
C THR A 112 -1.83 -23.17 10.36
N ALA A 113 -1.71 -23.99 9.31
CA ALA A 113 -0.75 -23.78 8.26
C ALA A 113 -1.22 -22.77 7.21
N CYS A 114 -0.30 -21.92 6.77
CA CYS A 114 -0.46 -21.02 5.64
C CYS A 114 0.62 -21.37 4.60
N PRO A 115 0.29 -22.04 3.48
CA PRO A 115 1.27 -22.23 2.42
C PRO A 115 1.72 -20.88 1.84
N ILE A 116 2.73 -20.90 0.97
CA ILE A 116 3.15 -19.69 0.27
C ILE A 116 1.97 -19.19 -0.59
N PRO A 117 1.50 -17.95 -0.41
CA PRO A 117 0.24 -17.45 -0.97
C PRO A 117 0.33 -17.02 -2.44
N ARG A 118 1.02 -17.78 -3.30
CA ARG A 118 1.19 -17.46 -4.73
C ARG A 118 -0.12 -17.22 -5.50
N PRO A 119 -1.23 -17.97 -5.25
CA PRO A 119 -2.50 -17.73 -5.95
C PRO A 119 -3.12 -16.35 -5.69
N LEU A 120 -2.67 -15.65 -4.64
CA LEU A 120 -3.10 -14.27 -4.38
C LEU A 120 -2.44 -13.26 -5.34
N GLY A 121 -1.37 -13.64 -6.04
CA GLY A 121 -0.68 -12.80 -7.02
C GLY A 121 -0.18 -11.50 -6.39
N SER A 122 -0.38 -10.38 -7.07
CA SER A 122 0.05 -9.05 -6.62
C SER A 122 -0.57 -8.57 -5.30
N ILE A 123 -1.62 -9.23 -4.78
CA ILE A 123 -2.22 -8.90 -3.47
C ILE A 123 -1.19 -8.98 -2.34
N ILE A 124 -0.20 -9.88 -2.44
CA ILE A 124 0.82 -10.04 -1.40
C ILE A 124 1.91 -8.95 -1.45
N TYR A 125 1.79 -7.99 -2.39
CA TYR A 125 2.70 -6.88 -2.58
C TYR A 125 1.98 -5.53 -2.39
N PRO A 126 1.60 -5.15 -1.15
CA PRO A 126 0.86 -3.91 -0.88
C PRO A 126 1.54 -2.62 -1.34
N LEU A 127 2.87 -2.65 -1.50
CA LEU A 127 3.73 -1.50 -1.78
C LEU A 127 4.44 -1.56 -3.14
N LEU A 128 3.89 -2.25 -4.16
CA LEU A 128 4.52 -2.36 -5.50
C LEU A 128 4.88 -0.99 -6.10
N ALA A 129 3.87 -0.15 -6.34
CA ALA A 129 4.08 1.14 -6.97
C ALA A 129 4.98 2.08 -6.13
N PRO A 130 4.75 2.24 -4.81
CA PRO A 130 5.67 3.02 -3.96
C PRO A 130 7.11 2.50 -3.96
N SER A 131 7.32 1.17 -3.95
CA SER A 131 8.66 0.56 -4.00
C SER A 131 9.39 0.88 -5.30
N LEU A 132 8.68 0.79 -6.43
CA LEU A 132 9.25 1.08 -7.73
C LEU A 132 9.58 2.56 -7.87
N MET A 133 8.65 3.44 -7.50
CA MET A 133 8.83 4.88 -7.53
C MET A 133 10.06 5.32 -6.71
N GLU A 134 10.21 4.83 -5.47
CA GLU A 134 11.36 5.13 -4.62
C GLU A 134 12.70 4.65 -5.22
N THR A 135 12.65 3.59 -6.03
CA THR A 135 13.84 3.03 -6.67
C THR A 135 14.19 3.81 -7.95
N LEU A 136 13.19 4.22 -8.72
CA LEU A 136 13.36 5.06 -9.91
C LEU A 136 13.86 6.46 -9.54
N SER A 137 13.41 7.03 -8.42
CA SER A 137 13.89 8.35 -7.95
C SER A 137 15.37 8.35 -7.55
N LYS A 138 15.98 7.16 -7.42
CA LYS A 138 17.39 6.95 -7.10
C LYS A 138 18.18 6.34 -8.27
N SER A 139 17.60 6.30 -9.48
CA SER A 139 18.22 5.75 -10.69
C SER A 139 18.46 6.83 -11.75
N GLU A 140 18.87 6.44 -12.96
CA GLU A 140 19.01 7.38 -14.10
C GLU A 140 17.68 8.03 -14.52
N PHE A 141 16.55 7.44 -14.13
CA PHE A 141 15.21 7.98 -14.42
C PHE A 141 14.74 9.02 -13.39
N ALA A 142 15.56 9.37 -12.39
CA ALA A 142 15.18 10.24 -11.28
C ALA A 142 14.60 11.60 -11.70
N ARG A 143 15.04 12.16 -12.84
CA ARG A 143 14.58 13.46 -13.33
C ARG A 143 13.24 13.42 -14.07
N ILE A 144 12.80 12.24 -14.48
CA ILE A 144 11.59 12.05 -15.30
C ILE A 144 10.51 11.25 -14.59
N VAL A 145 10.83 10.64 -13.44
CA VAL A 145 9.85 10.01 -12.56
C VAL A 145 9.27 11.03 -11.60
N ARG A 146 7.95 11.06 -11.47
CA ARG A 146 7.27 11.95 -10.52
C ARG A 146 5.88 11.46 -10.15
N MET A 147 5.45 11.79 -8.94
CA MET A 147 4.06 11.72 -8.54
C MET A 147 3.28 12.89 -9.14
N VAL A 148 2.06 12.67 -9.59
CA VAL A 148 1.16 13.72 -10.10
C VAL A 148 0.06 14.02 -9.07
N PRO A 149 -0.53 15.22 -9.03
CA PRO A 149 -1.59 15.58 -8.09
C PRO A 149 -2.95 15.11 -8.62
N GLY A 150 -3.07 13.80 -8.82
CA GLY A 150 -4.22 13.16 -9.44
C GLY A 150 -3.90 11.72 -9.83
N GLU A 151 -4.64 11.17 -10.78
CA GLU A 151 -4.35 9.85 -11.34
C GLU A 151 -3.31 9.94 -12.45
N ALA A 152 -2.44 8.93 -12.54
CA ALA A 152 -1.38 8.90 -13.54
C ALA A 152 -1.93 8.87 -14.97
N ASP A 153 -3.09 8.26 -15.21
CA ASP A 153 -3.74 8.17 -16.53
C ASP A 153 -4.11 9.56 -17.08
N ASP A 154 -4.80 10.39 -16.31
CA ASP A 154 -5.19 11.76 -16.69
C ASP A 154 -3.95 12.60 -17.06
N TRP A 155 -2.87 12.44 -16.30
CA TRP A 155 -1.63 13.18 -16.51
C TRP A 155 -0.76 12.62 -17.64
N CYS A 156 -0.79 11.31 -17.88
CA CYS A 156 -0.19 10.70 -19.06
C CYS A 156 -0.88 11.23 -20.33
N ALA A 157 -2.21 11.30 -20.33
CA ALA A 157 -2.98 11.87 -21.44
C ALA A 157 -2.64 13.35 -21.66
N ALA A 158 -2.61 14.15 -20.59
CA ALA A 158 -2.25 15.56 -20.67
C ALA A 158 -0.82 15.77 -21.23
N ALA A 159 0.17 15.00 -20.76
CA ALA A 159 1.54 15.09 -21.25
C ALA A 159 1.69 14.66 -22.71
N ALA A 160 0.86 13.71 -23.17
CA ALA A 160 0.88 13.24 -24.55
C ALA A 160 0.35 14.28 -25.55
N GLN A 161 -0.52 15.19 -25.12
CA GLN A 161 -1.11 16.22 -26.00
C GLN A 161 -0.14 17.34 -26.38
N ASP A 162 0.98 17.48 -25.68
CA ASP A 162 1.91 18.60 -25.87
C ASP A 162 2.92 18.34 -27.01
N SER A 163 2.98 17.13 -27.56
CA SER A 163 3.84 16.77 -28.71
C SER A 163 3.18 15.68 -29.57
N PRO A 164 3.30 15.74 -30.91
CA PRO A 164 2.61 14.80 -31.80
C PRO A 164 3.16 13.38 -31.76
N ARG A 165 4.45 13.17 -31.41
CA ARG A 165 5.12 11.86 -31.47
C ARG A 165 5.39 11.29 -30.08
N ASN A 166 4.30 11.05 -29.36
CA ASN A 166 4.33 10.41 -28.04
C ASN A 166 3.74 8.99 -28.10
N ILE A 167 4.25 8.12 -27.24
CA ILE A 167 3.70 6.78 -26.99
C ILE A 167 3.37 6.69 -25.51
N ILE A 168 2.12 6.38 -25.15
CA ILE A 168 1.80 5.98 -23.78
C ILE A 168 1.90 4.47 -23.63
N PHE A 169 2.69 4.04 -22.64
CA PHE A 169 2.77 2.66 -22.18
C PHE A 169 1.90 2.47 -20.95
N THR A 170 0.86 1.63 -21.04
CA THR A 170 -0.16 1.49 -19.99
C THR A 170 -0.77 0.08 -19.93
N SER A 171 -1.63 -0.16 -18.93
CA SER A 171 -2.60 -1.27 -18.90
C SER A 171 -4.04 -0.78 -18.70
N ASP A 172 -4.26 0.53 -18.80
CA ASP A 172 -5.56 1.18 -18.69
C ASP A 172 -6.13 1.51 -20.08
N SER A 173 -7.34 1.02 -20.36
CA SER A 173 -8.01 1.30 -21.62
C SER A 173 -8.66 2.68 -21.66
N ASP A 174 -8.82 3.37 -20.52
CA ASP A 174 -9.41 4.72 -20.49
C ASP A 174 -8.55 5.73 -21.23
N LEU A 175 -7.25 5.48 -21.34
CA LEU A 175 -6.33 6.32 -22.11
C LEU A 175 -6.69 6.39 -23.60
N PHE A 176 -7.51 5.49 -24.16
CA PHE A 176 -8.01 5.60 -25.54
C PHE A 176 -9.12 6.63 -25.72
N LEU A 177 -9.67 7.15 -24.62
CA LEU A 177 -10.87 7.98 -24.62
C LEU A 177 -10.57 9.47 -24.63
N TYR A 178 -9.30 9.86 -24.45
CA TYR A 178 -8.84 11.24 -24.58
C TYR A 178 -8.55 11.60 -26.03
N GLU A 179 -8.53 12.90 -26.31
CA GLU A 179 -8.11 13.43 -27.60
C GLU A 179 -6.58 13.54 -27.67
N TYR A 180 -6.03 13.16 -28.83
CA TYR A 180 -4.59 13.18 -29.10
C TYR A 180 -4.28 13.66 -30.53
N PRO A 181 -3.04 14.10 -30.79
CA PRO A 181 -2.55 14.31 -32.14
C PRO A 181 -2.59 13.03 -33.01
N ASP A 182 -2.63 13.19 -34.33
CA ASP A 182 -2.76 12.07 -35.29
C ASP A 182 -1.66 11.01 -35.21
N ASP A 183 -0.43 11.42 -34.90
CA ASP A 183 0.75 10.56 -34.78
C ASP A 183 0.89 9.91 -33.39
N PHE A 184 -0.08 10.10 -32.49
CA PHE A 184 -0.03 9.53 -31.15
C PHE A 184 -0.30 8.02 -31.13
N LEU A 185 0.43 7.31 -30.26
CA LEU A 185 0.33 5.86 -30.10
C LEU A 185 0.08 5.46 -28.64
N ILE A 186 -0.61 4.34 -28.46
CA ILE A 186 -0.74 3.64 -27.19
C ILE A 186 -0.18 2.23 -27.36
N MET A 187 0.55 1.74 -26.36
CA MET A 187 0.97 0.35 -26.27
C MET A 187 0.60 -0.23 -24.91
N PHE A 188 -0.08 -1.38 -24.92
CA PHE A 188 -0.36 -2.09 -23.69
C PHE A 188 0.85 -2.91 -23.25
N PHE A 189 1.19 -2.87 -21.96
CA PHE A 189 2.29 -3.66 -21.38
C PHE A 189 2.22 -5.16 -21.72
N ARG A 190 1.01 -5.74 -21.72
CA ARG A 190 0.80 -7.16 -22.07
C ARG A 190 1.09 -7.49 -23.54
N ASP A 191 1.07 -6.49 -24.41
CA ASP A 191 1.25 -6.63 -25.85
C ASP A 191 2.69 -6.32 -26.28
N ILE A 192 3.58 -6.13 -25.30
CA ILE A 192 5.00 -5.83 -25.49
C ILE A 192 5.82 -6.99 -24.94
N LYS A 193 6.61 -7.61 -25.80
CA LYS A 193 7.71 -8.48 -25.40
C LYS A 193 8.99 -7.86 -25.91
N LEU A 194 9.91 -7.50 -25.02
CA LEU A 194 11.19 -6.92 -25.45
C LEU A 194 12.23 -8.00 -25.74
N TRP A 195 12.07 -9.21 -25.19
CA TRP A 195 13.06 -10.29 -25.24
C TRP A 195 12.39 -11.64 -25.53
N PRO A 196 13.09 -12.61 -26.15
CA PRO A 196 14.44 -12.50 -26.73
C PRO A 196 14.49 -11.67 -28.01
N THR A 197 13.36 -11.55 -28.72
CA THR A 197 13.19 -10.68 -29.89
C THR A 197 12.04 -9.71 -29.61
N PRO A 198 12.19 -8.40 -29.89
CA PRO A 198 11.12 -7.44 -29.67
C PRO A 198 9.88 -7.74 -30.52
N GLU A 199 8.75 -7.96 -29.84
CA GLU A 199 7.41 -8.00 -30.42
C GLU A 199 6.62 -6.84 -29.80
N LEU A 200 6.35 -5.81 -30.61
CA LEU A 200 5.63 -4.62 -30.19
C LEU A 200 4.32 -4.54 -30.95
N LYS A 201 3.21 -4.36 -30.23
CA LYS A 201 1.93 -3.99 -30.83
C LYS A 201 1.54 -2.59 -30.40
N MET A 202 1.28 -1.75 -31.38
CA MET A 202 0.83 -0.38 -31.19
C MET A 202 -0.63 -0.21 -31.61
N TYR A 203 -1.26 0.78 -31.01
CA TYR A 203 -2.60 1.20 -31.31
C TYR A 203 -2.57 2.71 -31.59
N SER A 204 -3.10 3.12 -32.73
CA SER A 204 -3.30 4.54 -33.06
C SER A 204 -4.79 4.87 -32.89
N PRO A 205 -5.18 5.64 -31.85
CA PRO A 205 -6.59 6.00 -31.63
C PRO A 205 -7.24 6.59 -32.88
N THR A 206 -6.54 7.51 -33.57
CA THR A 206 -6.99 8.11 -34.83
C THR A 206 -7.27 7.09 -35.91
N ASN A 207 -6.36 6.13 -36.14
CA ASN A 207 -6.55 5.11 -37.17
C ASN A 207 -7.68 4.12 -36.81
N ILE A 208 -7.87 3.85 -35.51
CA ILE A 208 -8.99 3.03 -35.03
C ILE A 208 -10.31 3.74 -35.32
N CYS A 209 -10.45 5.02 -34.93
CA CYS A 209 -11.61 5.85 -35.23
C CYS A 209 -11.94 5.87 -36.73
N LYS A 210 -10.94 6.12 -37.58
CA LYS A 210 -11.10 6.12 -39.06
C LYS A 210 -11.63 4.79 -39.58
N ARG A 211 -11.10 3.64 -39.11
CA ARG A 211 -11.57 2.31 -39.53
C ARG A 211 -12.95 1.96 -38.98
N MET A 212 -13.29 2.44 -37.79
CA MET A 212 -14.60 2.26 -37.18
C MET A 212 -15.64 3.26 -37.66
N GLN A 213 -15.24 4.30 -38.40
CA GLN A 213 -16.09 5.45 -38.79
C GLN A 213 -16.75 6.08 -37.55
N LEU A 214 -15.94 6.37 -36.54
CA LEU A 214 -16.32 7.07 -35.33
C LEU A 214 -15.51 8.35 -35.23
N ASP A 215 -16.08 9.41 -34.67
CA ASP A 215 -15.36 10.66 -34.42
C ASP A 215 -14.35 10.50 -33.28
N ASN A 216 -14.74 9.76 -32.23
CA ASN A 216 -13.90 9.41 -31.10
C ASN A 216 -14.31 8.04 -30.51
N LEU A 217 -13.51 7.49 -29.60
CA LEU A 217 -13.78 6.18 -28.99
C LEU A 217 -14.70 6.24 -27.77
N THR A 218 -15.10 7.44 -27.32
CA THR A 218 -15.97 7.58 -26.13
C THR A 218 -17.37 7.03 -26.38
N THR A 219 -17.93 7.19 -27.58
CA THR A 219 -19.24 6.64 -27.96
C THR A 219 -19.23 5.11 -27.93
N LEU A 220 -18.15 4.50 -28.41
CA LEU A 220 -17.97 3.05 -28.33
C LEU A 220 -17.86 2.58 -26.88
N ALA A 221 -17.08 3.28 -26.06
CA ALA A 221 -16.91 2.94 -24.65
C ALA A 221 -18.22 3.05 -23.87
N PHE A 222 -18.99 4.12 -24.08
CA PHE A 222 -20.33 4.31 -23.52
C PHE A 222 -21.28 3.16 -23.91
N THR A 223 -21.30 2.81 -25.20
CA THR A 223 -22.10 1.68 -25.72
C THR A 223 -21.76 0.36 -25.03
N ILE A 224 -20.47 0.09 -24.78
CA ILE A 224 -20.00 -1.14 -24.12
C ILE A 224 -20.36 -1.14 -22.64
N GLN A 225 -20.29 0.04 -21.99
CA GLN A 225 -20.66 0.20 -20.60
C GLN A 225 -22.15 -0.07 -20.36
N GLU A 226 -23.02 0.37 -21.27
CA GLU A 226 -24.45 0.10 -21.20
C GLU A 226 -24.78 -1.40 -21.39
N ASP A 227 -24.12 -2.06 -22.34
CA ASP A 227 -24.34 -3.48 -22.62
C ASP A 227 -23.07 -4.18 -23.12
N SER A 228 -22.41 -4.83 -22.18
CA SER A 228 -21.18 -5.60 -22.42
C SER A 228 -21.40 -6.88 -23.25
N THR A 229 -22.64 -7.29 -23.52
CA THR A 229 -22.95 -8.52 -24.27
C THR A 229 -22.93 -8.31 -25.78
N ARG A 230 -22.93 -7.05 -26.24
CA ARG A 230 -22.93 -6.69 -27.67
C ARG A 230 -21.73 -7.28 -28.41
N THR A 231 -21.98 -7.72 -29.65
CA THR A 231 -20.91 -8.06 -30.60
C THR A 231 -20.18 -6.81 -31.08
N THR A 232 -18.96 -6.96 -31.60
CA THR A 232 -18.16 -5.85 -32.14
C THR A 232 -18.92 -5.02 -33.17
N SER A 233 -19.55 -5.66 -34.15
CA SER A 233 -20.31 -4.97 -35.20
C SER A 233 -21.52 -4.22 -34.65
N GLN A 234 -22.28 -4.82 -33.72
CA GLN A 234 -23.45 -4.18 -33.12
C GLN A 234 -23.05 -2.97 -32.27
N ALA A 235 -21.99 -3.07 -31.49
CA ALA A 235 -21.50 -1.97 -30.66
C ALA A 235 -21.05 -0.79 -31.53
N ILE A 236 -20.30 -1.03 -32.61
CA ILE A 236 -19.85 0.03 -33.53
C ILE A 236 -21.05 0.70 -34.21
N VAL A 237 -22.03 -0.06 -34.69
CA VAL A 237 -23.24 0.51 -35.31
C VAL A 237 -24.02 1.37 -34.33
N THR A 238 -24.15 0.92 -33.08
CA THR A 238 -24.84 1.68 -32.02
C THR A 238 -24.06 2.95 -31.66
N ALA A 239 -22.74 2.85 -31.52
CA ALA A 239 -21.87 3.96 -31.18
C ALA A 239 -21.94 5.12 -32.21
N ARG A 240 -22.13 4.81 -33.50
CA ARG A 240 -22.32 5.82 -34.56
C ARG A 240 -23.63 6.60 -34.44
N GLY A 241 -24.62 6.03 -33.75
CA GLY A 241 -25.94 6.62 -33.58
C GLY A 241 -26.17 7.26 -32.21
N ILE A 242 -25.15 7.31 -31.35
CA ILE A 242 -25.27 7.96 -30.03
C ILE A 242 -25.52 9.45 -30.22
N ASP A 243 -26.55 9.94 -29.53
CA ASP A 243 -26.77 11.37 -29.38
C ASP A 243 -25.74 11.92 -28.38
N VAL A 244 -24.74 12.64 -28.89
CA VAL A 244 -23.67 13.24 -28.07
C VAL A 244 -24.16 14.38 -27.16
N SER A 245 -25.41 14.81 -27.33
CA SER A 245 -26.07 15.76 -26.42
C SER A 245 -26.86 15.08 -25.30
N ASP A 246 -26.96 13.74 -25.32
CA ASP A 246 -27.58 12.98 -24.25
C ASP A 246 -26.85 13.20 -22.92
N ARG A 247 -27.62 13.36 -21.85
CA ARG A 247 -27.09 13.70 -20.54
C ARG A 247 -26.20 12.60 -19.96
N GLU A 248 -26.57 11.33 -20.12
CA GLU A 248 -25.79 10.22 -19.55
C GLU A 248 -24.45 10.07 -20.29
N TYR A 249 -24.46 10.28 -21.61
CA TYR A 249 -23.23 10.32 -22.41
C TYR A 249 -22.34 11.52 -22.03
N VAL A 250 -22.91 12.72 -21.89
CA VAL A 250 -22.15 13.90 -21.45
C VAL A 250 -21.54 13.64 -20.07
N ASP A 251 -22.32 13.16 -19.10
CA ASP A 251 -21.84 12.85 -17.75
C ASP A 251 -20.73 11.79 -17.77
N PHE A 252 -20.81 10.78 -18.66
CA PHE A 252 -19.75 9.80 -18.88
C PHE A 252 -18.46 10.42 -19.44
N THR A 253 -18.57 11.34 -20.40
CA THR A 253 -17.41 11.91 -21.10
C THR A 253 -16.72 13.05 -20.37
N LEU A 254 -17.34 13.64 -19.34
CA LEU A 254 -16.78 14.78 -18.57
C LEU A 254 -15.33 14.58 -18.13
N ARG A 255 -14.93 13.34 -17.81
CA ARG A 255 -13.55 13.02 -17.41
C ARG A 255 -12.53 13.22 -18.54
N TYR A 256 -12.90 12.99 -19.79
CA TYR A 256 -11.98 12.91 -20.94
C TYR A 256 -11.84 14.23 -21.71
N VAL A 257 -12.67 15.23 -21.42
CA VAL A 257 -12.74 16.52 -22.15
C VAL A 257 -11.72 17.56 -21.62
N GLY A 258 -11.10 17.31 -20.47
CA GLY A 258 -10.19 18.25 -19.81
C GLY A 258 -8.71 17.85 -19.84
N LYS A 259 -7.81 18.83 -19.91
CA LYS A 259 -6.39 18.61 -19.57
C LYS A 259 -6.24 18.57 -18.05
N ALA A 260 -5.57 17.55 -17.52
CA ALA A 260 -5.13 17.56 -16.13
C ALA A 260 -4.26 18.79 -15.85
N LYS A 261 -4.53 19.50 -14.76
CA LYS A 261 -3.79 20.69 -14.34
C LYS A 261 -3.44 20.58 -12.87
N ALA A 262 -2.28 21.14 -12.52
CA ALA A 262 -1.89 21.25 -11.13
C ALA A 262 -2.92 22.13 -10.39
N PRO A 263 -3.39 21.70 -9.22
CA PRO A 263 -4.28 22.51 -8.39
C PRO A 263 -3.67 23.89 -8.05
N PRO A 264 -4.47 24.96 -7.98
CA PRO A 264 -3.96 26.33 -7.80
C PRO A 264 -3.09 26.53 -6.57
N HIS A 265 -3.40 25.85 -5.46
CA HIS A 265 -2.67 25.96 -4.20
C HIS A 265 -1.19 25.53 -4.28
N PHE A 266 -0.80 24.77 -5.31
CA PHE A 266 0.61 24.46 -5.55
C PHE A 266 1.42 25.63 -6.10
N HIS A 267 0.76 26.62 -6.71
CA HIS A 267 1.45 27.85 -7.06
C HIS A 267 1.81 28.68 -5.81
N ASP A 268 1.00 28.59 -4.76
CA ASP A 268 1.22 29.30 -3.50
C ASP A 268 2.27 28.61 -2.61
N HIS A 269 2.50 27.31 -2.80
CA HIS A 269 3.42 26.47 -2.02
C HIS A 269 4.37 25.64 -2.92
N PRO A 270 5.26 26.27 -3.70
CA PRO A 270 6.17 25.56 -4.61
C PRO A 270 7.11 24.59 -3.88
N GLU A 271 7.52 24.90 -2.64
CA GLU A 271 8.34 24.03 -1.81
C GLU A 271 7.64 22.70 -1.45
N VAL A 272 6.32 22.73 -1.26
CA VAL A 272 5.52 21.54 -0.96
C VAL A 272 5.35 20.69 -2.21
N TRP A 273 5.17 21.34 -3.35
CA TRP A 273 5.05 20.67 -4.64
C TRP A 273 6.29 19.82 -4.95
N GLU A 274 7.49 20.38 -4.79
CA GLU A 274 8.75 19.65 -4.98
C GLU A 274 8.88 18.42 -4.08
N VAL A 275 8.46 18.54 -2.81
CA VAL A 275 8.48 17.42 -1.88
C VAL A 275 7.50 16.32 -2.30
N LEU A 276 6.25 16.66 -2.64
CA LEU A 276 5.18 15.71 -2.94
C LEU A 276 5.50 14.79 -4.12
N HIS A 277 6.27 15.25 -5.11
CA HIS A 277 6.69 14.44 -6.24
C HIS A 277 7.47 13.17 -5.87
N THR A 278 8.01 13.10 -4.65
CA THR A 278 8.90 12.03 -4.19
C THR A 278 8.28 11.12 -3.12
N LEU A 279 7.05 11.39 -2.70
CA LEU A 279 6.39 10.72 -1.56
C LEU A 279 5.52 9.52 -1.97
N ASP A 280 4.96 8.82 -0.98
CA ASP A 280 3.97 7.76 -1.20
C ASP A 280 2.60 8.34 -1.59
N ALA A 281 1.91 7.68 -2.51
CA ALA A 281 0.61 8.13 -3.03
C ALA A 281 -0.41 8.41 -1.93
N ARG A 282 -0.38 7.63 -0.83
CA ARG A 282 -1.33 7.82 0.28
C ARG A 282 -1.05 9.08 1.09
N VAL A 283 0.23 9.44 1.25
CA VAL A 283 0.62 10.68 1.94
C VAL A 283 0.33 11.88 1.04
N SER A 284 0.60 11.74 -0.26
CA SER A 284 0.26 12.76 -1.25
C SER A 284 -1.25 13.00 -1.31
N GLU A 285 -2.08 11.96 -1.49
CA GLU A 285 -3.54 12.06 -1.48
C GLU A 285 -4.09 12.66 -0.19
N PHE A 286 -3.51 12.29 0.96
CA PHE A 286 -3.91 12.87 2.24
C PHE A 286 -3.60 14.37 2.29
N MET A 287 -2.39 14.78 1.87
CA MET A 287 -2.02 16.20 1.82
C MET A 287 -2.92 16.98 0.86
N MET A 288 -3.25 16.40 -0.30
CA MET A 288 -4.20 17.01 -1.25
C MET A 288 -5.55 17.26 -0.61
N GLN A 289 -6.12 16.27 0.08
CA GLN A 289 -7.39 16.44 0.79
C GLN A 289 -7.30 17.50 1.90
N VAL A 290 -6.14 17.67 2.53
CA VAL A 290 -5.93 18.70 3.56
C VAL A 290 -5.82 20.10 2.96
N LEU A 291 -5.16 20.26 1.81
CA LEU A 291 -5.02 21.54 1.10
C LEU A 291 -6.33 21.99 0.44
N GLU A 292 -7.10 21.04 -0.11
CA GLU A 292 -8.37 21.32 -0.79
C GLU A 292 -9.56 21.38 0.18
N GLY A 293 -9.46 20.71 1.33
CA GLY A 293 -10.56 20.51 2.25
C GLY A 293 -10.77 21.66 3.24
N ASP A 294 -12.03 22.06 3.44
CA ASP A 294 -12.42 22.97 4.51
C ASP A 294 -12.24 22.35 5.91
N THR A 295 -12.32 23.17 6.96
CA THR A 295 -12.25 22.76 8.38
C THR A 295 -13.24 21.66 8.78
N GLN A 296 -14.36 21.52 8.06
CA GLN A 296 -15.40 20.52 8.32
C GLN A 296 -15.18 19.21 7.54
N SER A 297 -14.27 19.20 6.56
CA SER A 297 -13.95 17.99 5.80
C SER A 297 -13.20 16.98 6.68
N THR A 298 -13.48 15.69 6.47
CA THR A 298 -12.74 14.60 7.12
C THR A 298 -11.92 13.88 6.06
N PRO A 299 -10.59 14.10 5.99
CA PRO A 299 -9.74 13.43 5.02
C PRO A 299 -9.81 11.91 5.18
N ASP A 300 -9.90 11.20 4.06
CA ASP A 300 -9.88 9.75 4.00
C ASP A 300 -8.45 9.24 3.74
N VAL A 301 -7.99 8.27 4.52
CA VAL A 301 -6.70 7.59 4.31
C VAL A 301 -6.95 6.09 4.11
N TYR A 302 -6.59 5.58 2.94
CA TYR A 302 -6.78 4.18 2.58
C TYR A 302 -5.51 3.37 2.82
N LEU A 303 -5.49 2.62 3.92
CA LEU A 303 -4.32 1.82 4.30
C LEU A 303 -4.18 0.59 3.37
N PRO A 304 -2.94 0.22 2.99
CA PRO A 304 -2.71 -0.94 2.13
C PRO A 304 -3.28 -2.23 2.74
N LEU A 305 -3.78 -3.14 1.91
CA LEU A 305 -4.12 -4.49 2.39
C LEU A 305 -2.82 -5.27 2.64
N LEU A 306 -2.46 -5.46 3.90
CA LEU A 306 -1.38 -6.36 4.29
C LEU A 306 -1.90 -7.80 4.29
N LEU A 307 -1.04 -8.77 3.97
CA LEU A 307 -1.41 -10.18 4.11
C LEU A 307 -1.43 -10.57 5.59
N GLU A 308 -2.61 -10.56 6.18
CA GLU A 308 -2.85 -10.87 7.59
C GLU A 308 -3.88 -12.00 7.76
N ASP A 309 -3.93 -12.65 8.93
CA ASP A 309 -5.02 -13.58 9.25
C ASP A 309 -6.34 -12.82 9.41
N PRO A 310 -7.33 -13.00 8.52
CA PRO A 310 -8.57 -12.23 8.57
C PRO A 310 -9.46 -12.63 9.76
N LEU A 311 -9.16 -13.73 10.45
CA LEU A 311 -9.84 -14.14 11.69
C LEU A 311 -9.32 -13.40 12.93
N GLN A 312 -8.23 -12.63 12.80
CA GLN A 312 -7.66 -11.80 13.86
C GLN A 312 -8.01 -10.32 13.65
N GLY A 313 -7.76 -9.49 14.68
CA GLY A 313 -7.90 -8.04 14.59
C GLY A 313 -7.00 -7.44 13.52
N ALA A 314 -7.31 -6.24 13.02
CA ALA A 314 -6.53 -5.62 11.96
C ALA A 314 -5.08 -5.36 12.36
N ALA A 315 -4.13 -5.71 11.49
CA ALA A 315 -2.70 -5.46 11.67
C ALA A 315 -2.42 -3.96 11.85
N TRP A 316 -3.18 -3.11 11.16
CA TRP A 316 -3.16 -1.65 11.24
C TRP A 316 -3.55 -1.06 12.59
N LYS A 317 -3.91 -1.88 13.59
CA LYS A 317 -3.93 -1.40 14.97
C LYS A 317 -2.53 -0.98 15.42
N VAL A 318 -1.50 -1.76 15.02
CA VAL A 318 -0.10 -1.44 15.32
C VAL A 318 0.30 -0.15 14.61
N GLY A 319 0.94 0.76 15.35
CA GLY A 319 1.41 2.05 14.85
C GLY A 319 0.30 3.06 14.59
N GLN A 320 -0.92 2.85 15.09
CA GLN A 320 -2.02 3.80 14.92
C GLN A 320 -1.65 5.19 15.47
N ASP A 321 -1.09 5.27 16.68
CA ASP A 321 -0.77 6.55 17.32
C ASP A 321 0.37 7.29 16.60
N ILE A 322 1.30 6.55 15.97
CA ILE A 322 2.33 7.10 15.08
C ILE A 322 1.69 7.74 13.84
N ARG A 323 0.66 7.10 13.25
CA ARG A 323 -0.08 7.69 12.13
C ARG A 323 -0.94 8.88 12.56
N LEU A 324 -1.57 8.81 13.73
CA LEU A 324 -2.32 9.95 14.28
C LEU A 324 -1.42 11.16 14.52
N LEU A 325 -0.19 10.96 15.00
CA LEU A 325 0.81 12.02 15.06
C LEU A 325 1.10 12.60 13.67
N ALA A 326 1.34 11.73 12.68
CA ALA A 326 1.59 12.15 11.31
C ALA A 326 0.45 12.98 10.72
N TYR A 327 -0.80 12.57 10.94
CA TYR A 327 -1.98 13.30 10.48
C TYR A 327 -2.12 14.64 11.20
N SER A 328 -1.99 14.66 12.53
CA SER A 328 -2.13 15.87 13.35
C SER A 328 -1.13 16.96 12.99
N LEU A 329 0.07 16.57 12.52
CA LEU A 329 1.06 17.53 12.02
C LEU A 329 0.56 18.30 10.79
N LEU A 330 -0.12 17.63 9.85
CA LEU A 330 -0.48 18.23 8.56
C LEU A 330 -1.85 18.91 8.57
N THR A 331 -2.79 18.43 9.38
CA THR A 331 -4.20 18.83 9.35
C THR A 331 -4.50 20.03 10.24
N GLY A 332 -3.66 21.06 10.32
CA GLY A 332 -3.74 22.11 11.36
C GLY A 332 -5.11 22.80 11.58
N ARG A 333 -6.10 22.56 10.70
CA ARG A 333 -7.50 23.01 10.78
C ARG A 333 -8.54 21.90 10.99
N GLN A 334 -8.27 20.66 10.58
CA GLN A 334 -9.20 19.55 10.69
C GLN A 334 -9.01 18.81 12.02
N LEU A 335 -10.11 18.37 12.62
CA LEU A 335 -10.11 17.68 13.92
C LEU A 335 -10.19 16.15 13.79
N LEU A 336 -10.57 15.67 12.61
CA LEU A 336 -10.90 14.27 12.36
C LEU A 336 -10.21 13.77 11.09
N VAL A 337 -9.81 12.51 11.11
CA VAL A 337 -9.33 11.76 9.94
C VAL A 337 -10.06 10.41 9.87
N ARG A 338 -10.27 9.86 8.67
CA ARG A 338 -10.91 8.56 8.49
C ARG A 338 -9.96 7.54 7.87
N GLU A 339 -9.56 6.53 8.63
CA GLU A 339 -8.76 5.41 8.13
C GLU A 339 -9.66 4.29 7.57
N TRP A 340 -9.51 3.99 6.28
CA TRP A 340 -10.11 2.83 5.65
C TRP A 340 -9.15 1.64 5.74
N LYS A 341 -9.58 0.61 6.46
CA LYS A 341 -8.84 -0.63 6.67
C LYS A 341 -9.78 -1.82 6.77
N ARG A 342 -9.23 -3.04 6.71
CA ARG A 342 -9.98 -4.25 7.00
C ARG A 342 -10.46 -4.22 8.46
N LYS A 343 -11.71 -4.59 8.69
CA LYS A 343 -12.28 -4.95 9.99
C LYS A 343 -13.08 -6.22 9.82
N ALA A 344 -12.66 -7.27 10.52
CA ALA A 344 -13.17 -8.62 10.33
C ALA A 344 -13.12 -9.02 8.84
N GLN A 345 -14.28 -9.18 8.20
CA GLN A 345 -14.42 -9.66 6.82
C GLN A 345 -14.73 -8.55 5.80
N SER A 346 -14.78 -7.28 6.25
CA SER A 346 -15.15 -6.13 5.43
C SER A 346 -14.11 -5.02 5.48
N VAL A 347 -14.20 -4.08 4.54
CA VAL A 347 -13.47 -2.81 4.56
C VAL A 347 -14.36 -1.75 5.17
N THR A 348 -13.85 -1.03 6.18
CA THR A 348 -14.63 -0.01 6.89
C THR A 348 -13.76 1.19 7.25
N GLY A 349 -14.30 2.39 7.03
CA GLY A 349 -13.70 3.64 7.49
C GLY A 349 -13.89 3.82 9.01
N HIS A 350 -12.79 4.06 9.72
CA HIS A 350 -12.81 4.42 11.14
C HIS A 350 -12.38 5.87 11.29
N THR A 351 -13.23 6.67 11.91
CA THR A 351 -12.92 8.06 12.20
C THR A 351 -12.14 8.15 13.51
N HIS A 352 -11.05 8.92 13.48
CA HIS A 352 -10.17 9.17 14.61
C HIS A 352 -10.12 10.67 14.89
N ALA A 353 -10.13 11.02 16.17
CA ALA A 353 -9.78 12.37 16.62
C ALA A 353 -8.26 12.56 16.52
N LEU A 354 -7.87 13.76 16.12
CA LEU A 354 -6.46 14.14 16.02
C LEU A 354 -5.97 14.74 17.34
N TYR A 355 -4.66 14.72 17.54
CA TYR A 355 -4.06 15.24 18.75
C TYR A 355 -4.22 16.75 18.84
N SER A 356 -4.43 17.25 20.06
CA SER A 356 -4.29 18.67 20.34
C SER A 356 -2.82 19.08 20.15
N SER A 357 -2.53 20.37 19.99
CA SER A 357 -1.14 20.85 19.87
C SER A 357 -0.27 20.44 21.06
N HIS A 358 -0.85 20.35 22.27
CA HIS A 358 -0.15 19.89 23.47
C HIS A 358 0.14 18.39 23.41
N ASP A 359 -0.88 17.55 23.19
CA ASP A 359 -0.71 16.09 23.15
C ASP A 359 0.22 15.67 22.02
N MET A 360 0.14 16.37 20.88
CA MET A 360 1.03 16.18 19.75
C MET A 360 2.49 16.44 20.13
N ALA A 361 2.79 17.56 20.79
CA ALA A 361 4.14 17.90 21.22
C ALA A 361 4.67 16.89 22.25
N THR A 362 3.86 16.52 23.24
CA THR A 362 4.20 15.50 24.24
C THR A 362 4.53 14.16 23.58
N TYR A 363 3.64 13.66 22.71
CA TYR A 363 3.85 12.38 22.05
C TYR A 363 5.04 12.40 21.07
N ALA A 364 5.25 13.52 20.35
CA ALA A 364 6.42 13.70 19.51
C ALA A 364 7.73 13.69 20.34
N SER A 365 7.72 14.29 21.52
CA SER A 365 8.86 14.29 22.45
C SER A 365 9.16 12.88 22.96
N GLU A 366 8.16 12.16 23.46
CA GLU A 366 8.30 10.78 23.94
C GLU A 366 8.82 9.85 22.83
N LEU A 367 8.30 10.01 21.61
CA LEU A 367 8.73 9.23 20.45
C LEU A 367 10.18 9.56 20.08
N ALA A 368 10.56 10.84 20.04
CA ALA A 368 11.92 11.28 19.73
C ALA A 368 12.93 10.77 20.78
N GLU A 369 12.58 10.86 22.07
CA GLU A 369 13.37 10.29 23.16
C GLU A 369 13.54 8.78 22.99
N THR A 370 12.44 8.05 22.74
CA THR A 370 12.50 6.59 22.56
C THR A 370 13.37 6.19 21.37
N ILE A 371 13.29 6.91 20.24
CA ILE A 371 14.13 6.61 19.06
C ILE A 371 15.59 6.98 19.33
N LYS A 372 15.87 8.06 20.06
CA LYS A 372 17.23 8.46 20.45
C LYS A 372 17.85 7.47 21.44
N GLU A 373 17.09 7.03 22.44
CA GLU A 373 17.46 5.94 23.35
C GLU A 373 17.68 4.65 22.58
N TRP A 374 16.84 4.34 21.59
CA TRP A 374 17.06 3.19 20.71
C TRP A 374 18.36 3.33 19.92
N ALA A 375 18.64 4.48 19.31
CA ALA A 375 19.86 4.69 18.53
C ALA A 375 21.13 4.56 19.40
N THR A 376 21.09 5.06 20.64
CA THR A 376 22.20 4.96 21.60
C THR A 376 22.32 3.57 22.20
N SER A 377 21.23 2.89 22.55
CA SER A 377 21.22 1.51 23.08
C SER A 377 21.45 0.44 22.02
N ALA A 378 21.09 0.69 20.76
CA ALA A 378 21.48 -0.10 19.61
C ALA A 378 23.00 -0.09 19.39
N ALA A 379 23.76 0.79 20.06
CA ALA A 379 25.20 0.70 20.14
C ALA A 379 25.70 -0.50 20.99
N THR A 380 24.81 -1.23 21.67
CA THR A 380 25.14 -2.54 22.24
C THR A 380 25.51 -3.52 21.12
N VAL A 381 26.55 -4.34 21.38
CA VAL A 381 27.17 -5.22 20.38
C VAL A 381 26.18 -6.11 19.60
N PRO A 382 25.14 -6.73 20.22
CA PRO A 382 24.23 -7.62 19.51
C PRO A 382 23.36 -6.91 18.47
N THR A 383 22.78 -5.75 18.81
CA THR A 383 21.84 -5.01 17.93
C THR A 383 22.57 -4.34 16.77
N ARG A 384 23.76 -3.77 17.00
CA ARG A 384 24.57 -3.13 15.96
C ARG A 384 25.02 -4.09 14.86
N GLN A 385 25.17 -5.37 15.19
CA GLN A 385 25.58 -6.42 14.25
C GLN A 385 24.42 -6.97 13.41
N LEU A 386 23.17 -6.60 13.72
CA LEU A 386 22.02 -7.02 12.93
C LEU A 386 21.91 -6.18 11.64
N PRO A 387 21.38 -6.77 10.55
CA PRO A 387 20.96 -6.00 9.38
C PRO A 387 20.04 -4.85 9.76
N VAL A 388 20.20 -3.71 9.09
CA VAL A 388 19.45 -2.47 9.39
C VAL A 388 17.92 -2.70 9.39
N GLN A 389 17.38 -3.52 8.48
CA GLN A 389 15.94 -3.80 8.46
C GLN A 389 15.44 -4.52 9.72
N GLN A 390 16.28 -5.35 10.35
CA GLN A 390 15.95 -6.03 11.59
C GLN A 390 15.98 -5.06 12.77
N GLN A 391 16.93 -4.12 12.78
CA GLN A 391 16.99 -3.07 13.80
C GLN A 391 15.72 -2.22 13.81
N TRP A 392 15.22 -1.81 12.63
CA TRP A 392 13.94 -1.09 12.52
C TRP A 392 12.73 -1.91 12.95
N SER A 393 12.72 -3.21 12.67
CA SER A 393 11.67 -4.11 13.15
C SER A 393 11.66 -4.22 14.68
N LEU A 394 12.85 -4.25 15.31
CA LEU A 394 12.97 -4.23 16.77
C LEU A 394 12.54 -2.90 17.38
N LEU A 395 12.84 -1.76 16.72
CA LEU A 395 12.30 -0.46 17.12
C LEU A 395 10.77 -0.45 17.08
N VAL A 396 10.14 -1.01 16.04
CA VAL A 396 8.67 -1.13 16.00
C VAL A 396 8.15 -2.01 17.14
N ILE A 397 8.84 -3.09 17.47
CA ILE A 397 8.49 -3.93 18.62
C ILE A 397 8.54 -3.13 19.92
N ARG A 398 9.57 -2.30 20.10
CA ARG A 398 9.72 -1.40 21.24
C ARG A 398 8.59 -0.38 21.32
N LEU A 399 8.32 0.32 20.22
CA LEU A 399 7.33 1.40 20.15
C LEU A 399 5.88 0.90 20.28
N CYS A 400 5.59 -0.32 19.81
CA CYS A 400 4.23 -0.83 19.70
C CYS A 400 4.00 -2.08 20.58
N MET A 401 4.74 -2.23 21.68
CA MET A 401 4.70 -3.44 22.52
C MET A 401 3.30 -3.75 23.04
N ASP A 402 2.57 -2.73 23.51
CA ASP A 402 1.22 -2.86 24.07
C ASP A 402 0.22 -3.37 23.04
N ASP A 403 0.28 -2.81 21.83
CA ASP A 403 -0.52 -3.31 20.73
C ASP A 403 -0.13 -4.74 20.40
N LEU A 404 1.17 -5.03 20.25
CA LEU A 404 1.72 -6.34 19.89
C LEU A 404 1.35 -7.44 20.88
N LYS A 405 1.12 -7.10 22.16
CA LYS A 405 0.86 -8.03 23.27
C LYS A 405 1.96 -9.07 23.42
N ALA A 406 3.21 -8.61 23.50
CA ALA A 406 4.43 -9.42 23.69
C ALA A 406 4.37 -10.81 23.02
N PRO A 407 4.65 -10.92 21.71
CA PRO A 407 4.63 -12.20 21.02
C PRO A 407 5.68 -13.20 21.57
N ASN A 408 5.53 -14.49 21.25
CA ASN A 408 6.57 -15.48 21.57
C ASN A 408 7.87 -15.17 20.80
N SER A 409 9.02 -15.28 21.47
CA SER A 409 10.31 -14.88 20.89
C SER A 409 10.70 -15.72 19.68
N ALA A 410 10.35 -17.00 19.63
CA ALA A 410 10.64 -17.85 18.46
C ALA A 410 9.86 -17.38 17.23
N LEU A 411 8.62 -16.91 17.42
CA LEU A 411 7.81 -16.34 16.36
C LEU A 411 8.38 -14.98 15.90
N LEU A 412 8.85 -14.15 16.84
CA LEU A 412 9.51 -12.88 16.50
C LEU A 412 10.80 -13.09 15.71
N VAL A 413 11.64 -14.04 16.10
CA VAL A 413 12.89 -14.34 15.35
C VAL A 413 12.55 -14.63 13.90
N ARG A 414 11.50 -15.42 13.62
CA ARG A 414 11.05 -15.74 12.25
C ARG A 414 10.50 -14.53 11.52
N ALA A 415 9.57 -13.80 12.15
CA ALA A 415 8.96 -12.62 11.54
C ALA A 415 9.98 -11.50 11.24
N VAL A 416 10.90 -11.22 12.16
CA VAL A 416 11.94 -10.19 12.01
C VAL A 416 13.06 -10.64 11.06
N SER A 417 13.42 -11.92 11.06
CA SER A 417 14.40 -12.44 10.08
C SER A 417 13.85 -12.50 8.65
N GLY A 418 12.54 -12.32 8.45
CA GLY A 418 11.90 -12.43 7.13
C GLY A 418 11.66 -13.87 6.67
N VAL A 419 12.01 -14.87 7.50
CA VAL A 419 11.80 -16.28 7.16
C VAL A 419 10.31 -16.58 7.17
N PHE A 420 9.78 -16.94 6.00
CA PHE A 420 8.38 -17.34 5.89
C PHE A 420 8.15 -18.71 6.54
N GLU A 421 7.61 -18.69 7.75
CA GLU A 421 7.01 -19.88 8.35
C GLU A 421 5.58 -20.03 7.87
N THR A 422 5.22 -21.26 7.50
CA THR A 422 3.90 -21.63 6.99
C THR A 422 2.84 -21.66 8.10
N SER A 423 2.72 -20.61 8.91
CA SER A 423 1.68 -20.48 9.94
C SER A 423 0.97 -19.13 9.86
N TRP A 424 -0.34 -19.13 10.12
CA TRP A 424 -1.14 -17.90 10.16
C TRP A 424 -0.71 -16.94 11.29
N ASP A 425 -0.19 -17.49 12.39
CA ASP A 425 0.37 -16.69 13.48
C ASP A 425 1.59 -15.88 13.01
N ASN A 426 2.48 -16.51 12.22
CA ASN A 426 3.65 -15.83 11.65
C ASN A 426 3.23 -14.79 10.62
N VAL A 427 2.33 -15.15 9.69
CA VAL A 427 1.78 -14.23 8.68
C VAL A 427 1.18 -12.99 9.34
N HIS A 428 0.34 -13.20 10.36
CA HIS A 428 -0.30 -12.09 11.06
C HIS A 428 0.72 -11.24 11.82
N LEU A 429 1.70 -11.84 12.51
CA LEU A 429 2.76 -11.09 13.18
C LEU A 429 3.59 -10.26 12.19
N THR A 430 3.99 -10.83 11.06
CA THR A 430 4.72 -10.09 10.01
C THR A 430 3.91 -8.90 9.51
N ALA A 431 2.61 -9.08 9.23
CA ALA A 431 1.74 -7.96 8.82
C ALA A 431 1.67 -6.85 9.87
N ARG A 432 1.63 -7.21 11.16
CA ARG A 432 1.64 -6.24 12.27
C ARG A 432 2.94 -5.44 12.35
N LEU A 433 4.08 -6.10 12.16
CA LEU A 433 5.37 -5.42 12.09
C LEU A 433 5.45 -4.50 10.87
N GLN A 434 4.99 -4.97 9.70
CA GLN A 434 4.91 -4.16 8.48
C GLN A 434 4.01 -2.93 8.66
N ALA A 435 2.87 -3.06 9.37
CA ALA A 435 2.00 -1.93 9.68
C ALA A 435 2.72 -0.86 10.52
N GLY A 436 3.47 -1.27 11.55
CA GLY A 436 4.27 -0.35 12.37
C GLY A 436 5.40 0.31 11.58
N LEU A 437 6.15 -0.46 10.77
CA LEU A 437 7.21 0.06 9.90
C LEU A 437 6.67 1.07 8.88
N TYR A 438 5.54 0.76 8.25
CA TYR A 438 4.89 1.66 7.30
C TYR A 438 4.34 2.92 7.99
N SER A 439 3.87 2.80 9.22
CA SER A 439 3.42 3.95 10.02
C SER A 439 4.56 4.93 10.31
N LEU A 440 5.76 4.43 10.63
CA LEU A 440 6.96 5.27 10.77
C LEU A 440 7.35 5.94 9.44
N ARG A 441 7.20 5.25 8.31
CA ARG A 441 7.41 5.85 6.97
C ARG A 441 6.42 6.97 6.69
N MET A 442 5.13 6.76 6.99
CA MET A 442 4.12 7.80 6.83
C MET A 442 4.46 9.02 7.69
N LEU A 443 4.85 8.81 8.95
CA LEU A 443 5.30 9.88 9.83
C LEU A 443 6.51 10.64 9.26
N GLN A 444 7.54 9.93 8.81
CA GLN A 444 8.71 10.54 8.18
C GLN A 444 8.32 11.46 7.03
N GLN A 445 7.49 10.97 6.10
CA GLN A 445 7.06 11.74 4.93
C GLN A 445 6.18 12.94 5.31
N CYS A 446 5.29 12.78 6.30
CA CYS A 446 4.47 13.88 6.81
C CYS A 446 5.35 14.94 7.50
N ILE A 447 6.39 14.54 8.24
CA ILE A 447 7.36 15.46 8.82
C ILE A 447 8.12 16.23 7.72
N THR A 448 8.54 15.56 6.65
CA THR A 448 9.21 16.24 5.52
C THR A 448 8.33 17.33 4.93
N ILE A 449 7.02 17.06 4.72
CA ILE A 449 6.06 18.08 4.26
C ILE A 449 5.90 19.19 5.30
N TRP A 450 5.72 18.82 6.56
CA TRP A 450 5.53 19.79 7.64
C TRP A 450 6.70 20.76 7.77
N LEU A 451 7.93 20.27 7.66
CA LEU A 451 9.14 21.10 7.67
C LEU A 451 9.21 22.04 6.47
N ALA A 452 8.77 21.60 5.28
CA ALA A 452 8.67 22.47 4.11
C ALA A 452 7.67 23.62 4.35
N LEU A 453 6.48 23.28 4.85
CA LEU A 453 5.42 24.25 5.17
C LEU A 453 5.79 25.23 6.29
N ASN A 454 6.65 24.81 7.23
CA ASN A 454 7.02 25.58 8.42
C ASN A 454 8.48 26.04 8.40
N SER A 455 9.09 26.14 7.21
CA SER A 455 10.48 26.57 7.04
C SER A 455 10.78 27.94 7.67
N GLY A 456 9.79 28.84 7.72
CA GLY A 456 9.87 30.15 8.39
C GLY A 456 9.79 30.11 9.92
N GLN A 457 9.51 28.96 10.54
CA GLN A 457 9.42 28.77 12.00
C GLN A 457 10.67 28.10 12.60
N ALA A 458 11.78 28.11 11.87
CA ALA A 458 13.05 27.59 12.32
C ALA A 458 13.45 28.21 13.68
N GLY A 459 13.86 27.35 14.62
CA GLY A 459 14.27 27.77 15.97
C GLY A 459 13.16 27.74 17.02
N THR A 460 11.89 27.56 16.65
CA THR A 460 10.83 27.26 17.62
C THR A 460 11.05 25.87 18.26
N GLU A 461 10.58 25.68 19.49
CA GLU A 461 10.74 24.42 20.22
C GLU A 461 10.14 23.23 19.44
N LEU A 462 8.91 23.40 18.94
CA LEU A 462 8.24 22.37 18.13
C LEU A 462 9.00 22.09 16.83
N HIS A 463 9.49 23.12 16.12
CA HIS A 463 10.25 22.91 14.89
C HIS A 463 11.55 22.14 15.16
N ASN A 464 12.27 22.44 16.23
CA ASN A 464 13.49 21.75 16.61
C ASN A 464 13.20 20.29 16.99
N LEU A 465 12.13 20.04 17.74
CA LEU A 465 11.67 18.69 18.09
C LEU A 465 11.35 17.87 16.84
N ILE A 466 10.53 18.41 15.94
CA ILE A 466 10.12 17.73 14.71
C ILE A 466 11.31 17.53 13.76
N SER A 467 12.24 18.48 13.70
CA SER A 467 13.50 18.34 12.96
C SER A 467 14.38 17.22 13.52
N GLY A 468 14.52 17.12 14.85
CA GLY A 468 15.25 16.02 15.50
C GLY A 468 14.61 14.66 15.23
N LEU A 469 13.28 14.59 15.23
CA LEU A 469 12.54 13.38 14.86
C LEU A 469 12.74 13.01 13.38
N HIS A 470 12.75 14.01 12.48
CA HIS A 470 13.06 13.81 11.06
C HIS A 470 14.44 13.17 10.89
N GLU A 471 15.49 13.75 11.50
CA GLU A 471 16.85 13.24 11.45
C GLU A 471 16.95 11.79 11.94
N ALA A 472 16.24 11.47 13.03
CA ALA A 472 16.21 10.13 13.58
C ALA A 472 15.56 9.10 12.63
N LEU A 473 14.60 9.53 11.81
CA LEU A 473 13.89 8.69 10.84
C LEU A 473 14.61 8.60 9.47
N MET A 474 15.52 9.52 9.15
CA MET A 474 16.25 9.54 7.87
C MET A 474 17.05 8.27 7.57
N GLY A 475 17.47 7.53 8.61
CA GLY A 475 18.19 6.26 8.46
C GLY A 475 17.33 5.07 8.02
N MET A 476 16.03 5.27 7.75
CA MET A 476 15.14 4.19 7.38
C MET A 476 15.45 3.61 5.98
N PRO A 477 15.56 2.27 5.83
CA PRO A 477 15.79 1.65 4.54
C PRO A 477 14.64 1.89 3.55
N SER A 478 14.94 1.72 2.26
CA SER A 478 13.93 1.75 1.21
C SER A 478 12.93 0.59 1.33
N ILE A 479 11.76 0.72 0.69
CA ILE A 479 10.71 -0.31 0.76
C ILE A 479 11.24 -1.69 0.36
N GLN A 480 12.03 -1.76 -0.72
CA GLN A 480 12.59 -3.01 -1.22
C GLN A 480 13.57 -3.71 -0.26
N LYS A 481 14.12 -3.00 0.74
CA LYS A 481 15.01 -3.56 1.77
C LYS A 481 14.27 -3.82 3.08
N LEU A 482 13.25 -3.02 3.37
CA LEU A 482 12.57 -3.02 4.66
C LEU A 482 11.41 -4.03 4.73
N PHE A 483 10.69 -4.23 3.62
CA PHE A 483 9.52 -5.08 3.57
C PHE A 483 9.81 -6.38 2.85
N VAL A 484 9.45 -7.48 3.51
CA VAL A 484 9.58 -8.84 2.99
C VAL A 484 8.27 -9.32 2.39
N VAL A 485 8.34 -10.13 1.34
CA VAL A 485 7.18 -10.74 0.71
C VAL A 485 7.03 -12.19 1.19
N PRO A 486 5.80 -12.65 1.54
CA PRO A 486 5.54 -14.04 1.91
C PRO A 486 6.09 -15.07 0.91
N GLY A 487 7.12 -15.82 1.33
CA GLY A 487 7.76 -16.86 0.54
C GLY A 487 8.88 -16.38 -0.38
N GLU A 488 9.37 -15.14 -0.20
CA GLU A 488 10.67 -14.75 -0.75
C GLU A 488 11.80 -15.52 -0.05
N GLU A 489 12.91 -15.73 -0.76
CA GLU A 489 14.08 -16.39 -0.20
C GLU A 489 14.86 -15.42 0.67
N VAL A 490 15.02 -15.77 1.95
CA VAL A 490 15.79 -14.98 2.90
C VAL A 490 16.90 -15.82 3.51
N THR A 491 18.12 -15.31 3.46
CA THR A 491 19.29 -15.96 4.07
C THR A 491 19.25 -15.78 5.58
N SER A 492 19.14 -16.89 6.31
CA SER A 492 19.18 -16.91 7.78
C SER A 492 20.16 -17.98 8.26
N SER A 493 21.07 -17.62 9.17
CA SER A 493 22.00 -18.56 9.82
C SER A 493 21.63 -18.77 11.29
N PRO A 494 21.99 -19.91 11.91
CA PRO A 494 21.78 -20.14 13.34
C PRO A 494 22.42 -19.06 14.22
N GLU A 495 23.62 -18.59 13.88
CA GLU A 495 24.31 -17.53 14.61
C GLU A 495 23.58 -16.19 14.49
N ALA A 496 23.06 -15.86 13.31
CA ALA A 496 22.25 -14.66 13.09
C ALA A 496 20.96 -14.71 13.94
N ASN A 497 20.29 -15.86 13.98
CA ASN A 497 19.09 -16.06 14.78
C ASN A 497 19.37 -15.98 16.29
N ALA A 498 20.52 -16.48 16.75
CA ALA A 498 20.94 -16.37 18.14
C ALA A 498 21.19 -14.90 18.55
N ARG A 499 21.86 -14.11 17.70
CA ARG A 499 22.06 -12.66 17.91
C ARG A 499 20.72 -11.92 17.94
N LEU A 500 19.83 -12.24 16.99
CA LEU A 500 18.50 -11.64 16.93
C LEU A 500 17.68 -11.97 18.19
N LEU A 501 17.73 -13.21 18.66
CA LEU A 501 17.06 -13.61 19.91
C LEU A 501 17.60 -12.84 21.12
N GLN A 502 18.91 -12.59 21.19
CA GLN A 502 19.51 -11.76 22.24
C GLN A 502 19.02 -10.32 22.18
N ALA A 503 18.95 -9.72 20.98
CA ALA A 503 18.42 -8.37 20.81
C ALA A 503 16.92 -8.27 21.16
N ILE A 504 16.12 -9.30 20.84
CA ILE A 504 14.71 -9.39 21.25
C ILE A 504 14.60 -9.41 22.78
N LYS A 505 15.42 -10.22 23.47
CA LYS A 505 15.45 -10.27 24.94
C LYS A 505 15.74 -8.90 25.56
N GLN A 506 16.72 -8.18 25.01
CA GLN A 506 17.05 -6.82 25.46
C GLN A 506 15.90 -5.85 25.23
N THR A 507 15.25 -5.92 24.07
CA THR A 507 14.09 -5.08 23.72
C THR A 507 12.92 -5.33 24.67
N TYR A 508 12.68 -6.59 25.02
CA TYR A 508 11.64 -7.00 25.97
C TYR A 508 11.94 -6.50 27.39
N ALA A 509 13.18 -6.67 27.84
CA ALA A 509 13.62 -6.18 29.15
C ALA A 509 13.48 -4.65 29.26
N ALA A 510 13.89 -3.90 28.23
CA ALA A 510 13.68 -2.45 28.17
C ALA A 510 12.20 -2.08 28.23
N SER A 511 11.31 -2.94 27.72
CA SER A 511 9.84 -2.77 27.70
C SER A 511 9.15 -3.33 28.93
N GLY A 512 9.91 -3.67 29.98
CA GLY A 512 9.34 -4.16 31.24
C GLY A 512 8.76 -5.57 31.15
N VAL A 513 8.96 -6.30 30.04
CA VAL A 513 8.49 -7.67 29.87
C VAL A 513 9.45 -8.62 30.57
N LYS A 514 9.03 -9.14 31.73
CA LYS A 514 9.85 -10.00 32.62
C LYS A 514 9.47 -11.48 32.60
N ASP A 515 8.39 -11.86 31.91
CA ASP A 515 7.90 -13.24 31.91
C ASP A 515 8.77 -14.14 31.02
N GLU A 516 9.42 -15.14 31.63
CA GLU A 516 10.26 -16.12 30.94
C GLU A 516 9.48 -17.01 29.95
N SER A 517 8.15 -17.11 30.10
CA SER A 517 7.28 -17.92 29.25
C SER A 517 7.29 -17.49 27.79
N PHE A 518 7.63 -16.22 27.50
CA PHE A 518 7.78 -15.69 26.15
C PHE A 518 9.02 -16.25 25.42
N PHE A 519 10.02 -16.73 26.17
CA PHE A 519 11.26 -17.29 25.62
C PHE A 519 11.26 -18.82 25.57
N ALA A 520 10.23 -19.46 26.12
CA ALA A 520 10.05 -20.90 25.99
C ALA A 520 9.64 -21.27 24.55
N PRO A 521 10.07 -22.44 24.04
CA PRO A 521 9.62 -22.92 22.73
C PRO A 521 8.08 -23.04 22.71
N PRO A 522 7.43 -22.74 21.56
CA PRO A 522 5.97 -22.78 21.47
C PRO A 522 5.46 -24.18 21.81
N LYS A 523 4.61 -24.26 22.84
CA LYS A 523 4.03 -25.52 23.32
C LYS A 523 3.22 -26.20 22.21
N SER A 524 3.43 -27.49 22.00
CA SER A 524 2.66 -28.30 21.05
C SER A 524 1.15 -28.26 21.37
N ARG A 525 0.29 -28.53 20.38
CA ARG A 525 -1.17 -28.60 20.59
C ARG A 525 -1.57 -29.61 21.68
N ARG A 526 -0.81 -30.70 21.82
CA ARG A 526 -0.96 -31.69 22.91
C ARG A 526 -0.61 -31.10 24.28
N GLN A 527 0.50 -30.37 24.38
CA GLN A 527 0.89 -29.67 25.61
C GLN A 527 -0.12 -28.56 25.96
N LYS A 528 -0.55 -27.72 25.01
CA LYS A 528 -1.59 -26.70 25.25
C LYS A 528 -2.90 -27.31 25.76
N LYS A 529 -3.32 -28.47 25.22
CA LYS A 529 -4.53 -29.19 25.66
C LYS A 529 -4.34 -29.81 27.05
N ARG A 530 -3.14 -30.32 27.36
CA ARG A 530 -2.78 -30.85 28.69
C ARG A 530 -2.75 -29.74 29.73
N ASP A 531 -2.15 -28.60 29.43
CA ASP A 531 -2.10 -27.43 30.31
C ASP A 531 -3.49 -26.84 30.55
N LYS A 532 -4.34 -26.76 29.52
CA LYS A 532 -5.74 -26.32 29.68
C LYS A 532 -6.54 -27.28 30.56
N ARG A 533 -6.28 -28.59 30.47
CA ARG A 533 -6.87 -29.61 31.36
C ARG A 533 -6.33 -29.49 32.79
N SER A 534 -5.02 -29.29 32.94
CA SER A 534 -4.35 -29.10 34.24
C SER A 534 -4.86 -27.85 34.95
N LYS A 535 -4.92 -26.70 34.26
CA LYS A 535 -5.50 -25.45 34.81
C LYS A 535 -6.97 -25.59 35.18
N LYS A 536 -7.74 -26.36 34.40
CA LYS A 536 -9.15 -26.65 34.71
C LYS A 536 -9.29 -27.60 35.91
N GLN A 537 -8.35 -28.52 36.11
CA GLN A 537 -8.27 -29.39 37.28
C GLN A 537 -7.82 -28.61 38.53
N GLU A 538 -6.81 -27.74 38.42
CA GLU A 538 -6.38 -26.86 39.51
C GLU A 538 -7.50 -25.89 39.92
N TYR A 539 -8.23 -25.32 38.95
CA TYR A 539 -9.38 -24.48 39.25
C TYR A 539 -10.51 -25.23 39.97
N ARG A 540 -10.75 -26.49 39.61
CA ARG A 540 -11.72 -27.36 40.31
C ARG A 540 -11.23 -27.76 41.69
N ALA A 541 -9.95 -28.12 41.84
CA ALA A 541 -9.35 -28.45 43.13
C ALA A 541 -9.35 -27.26 44.11
N ARG A 542 -9.21 -26.03 43.60
CA ARG A 542 -9.36 -24.79 44.40
C ARG A 542 -10.80 -24.50 44.82
N GLN A 543 -11.80 -25.01 44.10
CA GLN A 543 -13.22 -24.89 44.48
C GLN A 543 -13.69 -26.02 45.41
N GLU A 544 -12.98 -27.16 45.45
CA GLU A 544 -13.31 -28.35 46.25
C GLU A 544 -12.55 -28.43 47.58
N SER A 545 -11.75 -27.41 47.94
CA SER A 545 -11.10 -27.33 49.26
C SER A 545 -12.10 -26.77 50.30
N PRO A 546 -12.50 -27.52 51.35
CA PRO A 546 -13.43 -27.05 52.36
C PRO A 546 -12.70 -26.31 53.50
N GLY A 547 -13.10 -25.05 53.73
CA GLY A 547 -13.09 -24.32 55.01
C GLY A 547 -11.75 -23.96 55.67
N ASP A 548 -11.46 -22.66 55.76
CA ASP A 548 -11.61 -22.01 57.07
C ASP A 548 -11.87 -20.49 56.95
N GLU A 549 -12.93 -20.09 57.68
CA GLU A 549 -13.40 -18.78 58.13
C GLU A 549 -13.46 -17.54 57.22
N SER A 550 -14.67 -16.96 57.19
CA SER A 550 -15.01 -15.64 56.65
C SER A 550 -14.47 -14.52 57.56
N PRO A 551 -14.31 -13.29 57.04
CA PRO A 551 -15.36 -12.32 57.31
C PRO A 551 -15.84 -11.57 56.07
N GLN A 552 -17.11 -11.16 56.16
CA GLN A 552 -17.88 -10.37 55.22
C GLN A 552 -17.11 -9.18 54.67
N GLN A 553 -17.09 -9.03 53.34
CA GLN A 553 -17.01 -7.73 52.68
C GLN A 553 -17.80 -7.78 51.36
N GLU A 554 -18.52 -6.69 51.14
CA GLU A 554 -19.65 -6.53 50.22
C GLU A 554 -19.29 -6.74 48.74
N LEU A 555 -20.20 -7.39 48.02
CA LEU A 555 -20.23 -7.43 46.55
C LEU A 555 -20.65 -6.06 45.99
N PRO A 556 -20.01 -5.62 44.89
CA PRO A 556 -20.78 -5.02 43.81
C PRO A 556 -20.75 -5.90 42.55
N GLN A 557 -21.96 -6.16 42.09
CA GLN A 557 -22.39 -6.78 40.84
C GLN A 557 -21.44 -6.59 39.64
N ALA A 558 -21.02 -7.71 39.03
CA ALA A 558 -20.64 -7.75 37.62
C ALA A 558 -21.80 -8.35 36.81
N MET A 559 -22.46 -7.48 36.04
CA MET A 559 -23.48 -7.87 35.06
C MET A 559 -22.89 -8.79 34.00
N SER A 560 -23.50 -9.97 33.88
CA SER A 560 -23.38 -10.86 32.73
C SER A 560 -24.19 -10.28 31.57
N ASN A 561 -23.54 -9.83 30.50
CA ASN A 561 -24.20 -9.62 29.20
C ASN A 561 -23.57 -10.54 28.15
N ASN A 562 -24.06 -11.78 28.13
CA ASN A 562 -23.92 -12.68 27.00
C ASN A 562 -25.18 -12.55 26.14
N ALA A 563 -25.19 -11.60 25.21
CA ALA A 563 -26.33 -11.32 24.35
C ALA A 563 -26.28 -12.19 23.09
N PHE A 564 -26.60 -13.49 23.22
CA PHE A 564 -27.14 -14.33 22.13
C PHE A 564 -27.74 -15.60 22.75
N ALA A 565 -28.93 -15.46 23.34
CA ALA A 565 -29.79 -16.60 23.62
C ALA A 565 -31.25 -16.21 23.33
N VAL A 566 -31.65 -16.50 22.09
CA VAL A 566 -32.95 -17.08 21.71
C VAL A 566 -34.19 -16.24 22.03
N LEU A 567 -34.63 -15.51 21.00
CA LEU A 567 -36.04 -15.38 20.66
C LEU A 567 -36.58 -16.77 20.29
N ASP A 568 -37.51 -17.30 21.09
CA ASP A 568 -38.69 -18.00 20.56
C ASP A 568 -39.71 -18.29 21.67
N GLN A 569 -40.99 -18.25 21.29
CA GLN A 569 -42.21 -18.67 22.00
C GLN A 569 -43.03 -17.60 22.75
N GLN A 570 -43.88 -16.93 21.95
CA GLN A 570 -45.35 -16.84 22.08
C GLN A 570 -45.99 -16.69 23.47
N SER A 571 -46.55 -15.50 23.71
CA SER A 571 -48.00 -15.27 23.94
C SER A 571 -48.29 -13.78 24.05
#